data_AF-A0A9E5PBU5-F1
#
_entry.id   AF-A0A9E5PBU5-F1
#
_cell.length_a   1.000
_cell.length_b   1.000
_cell.length_c   1.000
_cell.angle_alpha   90.00
_cell.angle_beta   90.00
_cell.angle_gamma   90.00
#
_symmetry.space_group_name_H-M   'P 1'
#
loop_
_entity.id
_entity.type
_entity.pdbx_description
1 polymer ?
#
loop_
_entity_poly.entity_id
_entity_poly.type
_entity_poly.pdbx_seq_one_letter_code
_entity_poly.pdbx_strand_id
1 'polypeptide(L)'
;MADSRAATGGHDTFEHTADVGIRAWGRDLPELFEQAAAALIEALLDPETVGHEQTRPVEVDGDSPEEVLVAWLEEVLFAFEADQFAPAAARVEAMEDGRLRGAIEGE
;
A
#
# COMPACT_ATOMS: atom_id res chain seq x y z
N MET A 1 -16.58 -31.84 4.49
CA MET A 1 -15.21 -31.27 4.55
C MET A 1 -15.33 -29.84 4.12
N ALA A 2 -15.34 -28.90 5.07
CA ALA A 2 -15.31 -27.48 4.76
C ALA A 2 -13.87 -27.11 4.44
N ASP A 3 -13.64 -26.55 3.25
CA ASP A 3 -12.34 -26.07 2.81
C ASP A 3 -11.98 -24.83 3.66
N SER A 4 -11.07 -25.02 4.60
CA SER A 4 -10.48 -23.97 5.42
C SER A 4 -9.25 -23.43 4.69
N ARG A 5 -9.50 -22.58 3.69
CA ARG A 5 -8.53 -21.59 3.26
C ARG A 5 -8.97 -20.27 3.88
N ALA A 6 -8.28 -19.84 4.94
CA ALA A 6 -8.34 -18.46 5.36
C ALA A 6 -7.97 -17.61 4.14
N ALA A 7 -8.91 -16.78 3.66
CA ALA A 7 -8.70 -15.97 2.48
C ALA A 7 -7.57 -14.96 2.76
N THR A 8 -6.46 -15.08 2.00
CA THR A 8 -5.38 -14.09 1.95
C THR A 8 -5.92 -12.74 1.48
N GLY A 9 -5.32 -11.63 1.91
CA GLY A 9 -5.61 -10.31 1.33
C GLY A 9 -5.34 -10.26 -0.18
N GLY A 10 -5.91 -9.26 -0.85
CA GLY A 10 -5.75 -9.06 -2.29
C GLY A 10 -6.25 -7.69 -2.73
N HIS A 11 -6.03 -7.37 -4.00
CA HIS A 11 -6.51 -6.16 -4.63
C HIS A 11 -6.81 -6.38 -6.12
N ASP A 12 -7.62 -5.52 -6.70
CA ASP A 12 -7.86 -5.41 -8.14
C ASP A 12 -8.02 -3.95 -8.57
N THR A 13 -7.99 -3.72 -9.89
CA THR A 13 -8.23 -2.41 -10.50
C THR A 13 -9.50 -2.41 -11.34
N PHE A 14 -10.15 -1.26 -11.45
CA PHE A 14 -11.33 -1.07 -12.27
C PHE A 14 -11.27 0.25 -13.04
N GLU A 15 -11.95 0.32 -14.19
CA GLU A 15 -12.07 1.56 -14.95
C GLU A 15 -12.85 2.59 -14.14
N HIS A 16 -12.20 3.69 -13.78
CA HIS A 16 -12.83 4.90 -13.29
C HIS A 16 -12.75 5.97 -14.38
N THR A 17 -13.65 6.95 -14.36
CA THR A 17 -13.85 7.91 -15.45
C THR A 17 -12.61 8.77 -15.72
N ALA A 18 -11.69 8.24 -16.55
CA ALA A 18 -10.35 8.72 -16.92
C ALA A 18 -9.14 8.24 -16.08
N ASP A 19 -9.34 7.45 -15.03
CA ASP A 19 -8.28 6.97 -14.12
C ASP A 19 -8.44 5.48 -13.78
N VAL A 20 -7.46 4.93 -13.06
CA VAL A 20 -7.54 3.60 -12.46
C VAL A 20 -8.16 3.72 -11.07
N GLY A 21 -9.28 3.02 -10.85
CA GLY A 21 -9.81 2.80 -9.51
C GLY A 21 -9.14 1.57 -8.87
N ILE A 22 -8.72 1.68 -7.61
CA ILE A 22 -8.17 0.57 -6.81
C ILE A 22 -9.24 0.03 -5.88
N ARG A 23 -9.35 -1.30 -5.78
CA ARG A 23 -10.09 -1.98 -4.74
C ARG A 23 -9.16 -2.95 -4.01
N ALA A 24 -9.02 -2.78 -2.72
CA ALA A 24 -8.18 -3.63 -1.87
C ALA A 24 -8.99 -4.23 -0.72
N TRP A 25 -8.59 -5.42 -0.26
CA TRP A 25 -9.18 -6.12 0.88
C TRP A 25 -8.12 -6.87 1.67
N GLY A 26 -8.30 -6.92 2.99
CA GLY A 26 -7.44 -7.65 3.92
C GLY A 26 -8.27 -8.31 5.03
N ARG A 27 -7.66 -9.21 5.78
CA ARG A 27 -8.21 -9.87 6.98
C ARG A 27 -8.32 -8.88 8.15
N ASP A 28 -7.49 -7.85 8.14
CA ASP A 28 -7.49 -6.73 9.06
C ASP A 28 -7.12 -5.42 8.32
N LEU A 29 -7.11 -4.32 9.08
CA LEU A 29 -6.84 -3.00 8.53
C LEU A 29 -5.39 -2.84 8.02
N PRO A 30 -4.34 -3.32 8.74
CA PRO A 30 -2.98 -3.34 8.21
C PRO A 30 -2.87 -4.04 6.85
N GLU A 31 -3.40 -5.27 6.73
CA GLU A 31 -3.32 -6.00 5.46
C GLU A 31 -4.08 -5.28 4.34
N LEU A 32 -5.21 -4.63 4.64
CA LEU A 32 -5.92 -3.82 3.64
C LEU A 32 -5.05 -2.67 3.12
N PHE A 33 -4.30 -2.00 4.00
CA PHE A 33 -3.44 -0.87 3.64
C PHE A 33 -2.21 -1.31 2.85
N GLU A 34 -1.64 -2.47 3.19
CA GLU A 34 -0.58 -3.10 2.40
C GLU A 34 -1.08 -3.45 1.00
N GLN A 35 -2.27 -4.03 0.88
CA GLN A 35 -2.86 -4.37 -0.42
C GLN A 35 -3.23 -3.13 -1.25
N ALA A 36 -3.67 -2.05 -0.61
CA ALA A 36 -3.93 -0.79 -1.31
C ALA A 36 -2.63 -0.17 -1.86
N ALA A 37 -1.54 -0.21 -1.09
CA ALA A 37 -0.24 0.28 -1.54
C ALA A 37 0.34 -0.60 -2.64
N ALA A 38 0.22 -1.93 -2.55
CA ALA A 38 0.62 -2.85 -3.61
C ALA A 38 -0.10 -2.53 -4.93
N ALA A 39 -1.42 -2.33 -4.88
CA ALA A 39 -2.21 -1.95 -6.05
C ALA A 39 -1.78 -0.62 -6.68
N LEU A 40 -1.40 0.36 -5.84
CA LEU A 40 -0.89 1.64 -6.31
C LEU A 40 0.49 1.46 -6.97
N ILE A 41 1.39 0.69 -6.37
CA ILE A 41 2.71 0.39 -6.93
C ILE A 41 2.56 -0.29 -8.30
N GLU A 42 1.72 -1.32 -8.41
CA GLU A 42 1.44 -2.02 -9.67
C GLU A 42 0.80 -1.12 -10.74
N ALA A 43 0.08 -0.08 -10.33
CA ALA A 43 -0.46 0.92 -11.25
C ALA A 43 0.62 1.92 -11.74
N LEU A 44 1.68 2.13 -10.96
CA LEU A 44 2.77 3.06 -11.27
C LEU A 44 3.89 2.38 -12.07
N LEU A 45 4.24 1.14 -11.75
CA LEU A 45 5.34 0.37 -12.37
C LEU A 45 5.17 -1.15 -12.18
N ASP A 46 6.08 -1.94 -12.78
CA ASP A 46 6.18 -3.39 -12.53
C ASP A 46 7.12 -3.66 -11.33
N PRO A 47 6.60 -3.97 -10.13
CA PRO A 47 7.42 -4.14 -8.93
C PRO A 47 8.36 -5.35 -9.00
N GLU A 48 8.08 -6.36 -9.83
CA GLU A 48 8.96 -7.54 -9.98
C GLU A 48 10.30 -7.17 -10.63
N THR A 49 10.39 -6.00 -11.25
CA THR A 49 11.61 -5.50 -11.90
C THR A 49 12.51 -4.67 -10.99
N VAL A 50 12.09 -4.42 -9.75
CA VAL A 50 12.73 -3.49 -8.81
C VAL A 50 13.39 -4.23 -7.66
N GLY A 51 14.63 -3.87 -7.32
CA GLY A 51 15.34 -4.40 -6.16
C GLY A 51 14.82 -3.87 -4.82
N HIS A 52 15.06 -4.62 -3.74
CA HIS A 52 14.75 -4.22 -2.36
C HIS A 52 16.03 -3.76 -1.64
N GLU A 53 16.77 -2.84 -2.24
CA GLU A 53 18.09 -2.43 -1.74
C GLU A 53 18.00 -1.36 -0.64
N GLN A 54 16.91 -0.60 -0.65
CA GLN A 54 16.67 0.53 0.23
C GLN A 54 15.33 0.35 0.96
N THR A 55 15.27 0.85 2.20
CA THR A 55 14.05 0.85 3.01
C THR A 55 13.81 2.26 3.54
N ARG A 56 12.62 2.79 3.30
CA ARG A 56 12.19 4.12 3.73
C ARG A 56 11.11 3.97 4.80
N PRO A 57 11.40 4.31 6.07
CA PRO A 57 10.37 4.32 7.11
C PRO A 57 9.38 5.46 6.85
N VAL A 58 8.11 5.19 7.15
CA VAL A 58 7.00 6.13 6.96
C VAL A 58 6.17 6.14 8.24
N GLU A 59 5.82 7.34 8.70
CA GLU A 59 4.84 7.54 9.76
C GLU A 59 3.79 8.53 9.27
N VAL A 60 2.52 8.14 9.32
CA VAL A 60 1.39 9.02 8.96
C VAL A 60 0.34 8.99 10.06
N ASP A 61 -0.43 10.07 10.15
CA ASP A 61 -1.54 10.20 11.07
C ASP A 61 -2.76 10.84 10.40
N GLY A 62 -3.94 10.60 10.97
CA GLY A 62 -5.20 11.12 10.47
C GLY A 62 -6.33 10.96 11.49
N ASP A 63 -7.43 11.69 11.29
CA ASP A 63 -8.57 11.69 12.20
C ASP A 63 -9.52 10.50 11.95
N SER A 64 -9.32 9.77 10.84
CA SER A 64 -10.08 8.57 10.47
C SER A 64 -9.22 7.54 9.73
N PRO A 65 -9.60 6.25 9.71
CA PRO A 65 -8.91 5.24 8.90
C PRO A 65 -8.79 5.63 7.42
N GLU A 66 -9.81 6.26 6.86
CA GLU A 66 -9.82 6.72 5.48
C GLU A 66 -8.75 7.79 5.23
N GLU A 67 -8.59 8.74 6.15
CA GLU A 67 -7.53 9.75 6.07
C GLU A 67 -6.13 9.15 6.21
N VAL A 68 -5.94 8.20 7.14
CA VAL A 68 -4.66 7.48 7.29
C VAL A 68 -4.34 6.70 6.01
N LEU A 69 -5.34 6.12 5.34
CA LEU A 69 -5.14 5.42 4.07
C LEU A 69 -4.71 6.38 2.98
N VAL A 70 -5.35 7.55 2.87
CA VAL A 70 -4.96 8.57 1.90
C VAL A 70 -3.52 9.01 2.14
N ALA A 71 -3.18 9.39 3.38
CA ALA A 71 -1.82 9.82 3.72
C ALA A 71 -0.77 8.71 3.44
N TRP A 72 -1.10 7.45 3.73
CA TRP A 72 -0.23 6.31 3.44
C TRP A 72 0.04 6.14 1.94
N LEU A 73 -1.00 6.24 1.10
CA LEU A 73 -0.86 6.15 -0.36
C LEU A 73 -0.16 7.38 -0.95
N GLU A 74 -0.35 8.56 -0.36
CA GLU A 74 0.38 9.78 -0.73
C GLU A 74 1.88 9.63 -0.51
N GLU A 75 2.32 9.01 0.59
CA GLU A 75 3.75 8.75 0.85
C GLU A 75 4.35 7.78 -0.18
N VAL A 76 3.61 6.74 -0.57
CA VAL A 76 4.03 5.81 -1.65
C VAL A 76 4.17 6.54 -2.98
N LEU A 77 3.18 7.36 -3.34
CA LEU A 77 3.20 8.15 -4.57
C LEU A 77 4.31 9.21 -4.55
N PHE A 78 4.51 9.88 -3.41
CA PHE A 78 5.55 10.89 -3.23
C PHE A 78 6.95 10.28 -3.39
N ALA A 79 7.19 9.09 -2.82
CA ALA A 79 8.45 8.39 -3.01
C ALA A 79 8.75 8.17 -4.51
N PHE A 80 7.73 7.77 -5.27
CA PHE A 80 7.86 7.55 -6.71
C PHE A 80 8.07 8.84 -7.50
N GLU A 81 7.19 9.83 -7.33
CA GLU A 81 7.17 11.02 -8.18
C GLU A 81 8.20 12.09 -7.79
N ALA A 82 8.40 12.30 -6.49
CA ALA A 82 9.22 13.40 -5.99
C ALA A 82 10.66 12.97 -5.67
N ASP A 83 10.83 11.80 -5.06
CA ASP A 83 12.16 11.33 -4.61
C ASP A 83 12.88 10.47 -5.65
N GLN A 84 12.25 10.18 -6.79
CA GLN A 84 12.78 9.29 -7.83
C GLN A 84 13.13 7.89 -7.30
N PHE A 85 12.41 7.43 -6.29
CA PHE A 85 12.56 6.12 -5.68
C PHE A 85 11.60 5.13 -6.37
N ALA A 86 12.08 3.96 -6.79
CA ALA A 86 11.20 2.94 -7.36
C ALA A 86 10.67 2.04 -6.23
N PRO A 87 9.39 2.14 -5.81
CA PRO A 87 8.86 1.26 -4.78
C PRO A 87 8.61 -0.15 -5.34
N ALA A 88 9.09 -1.17 -4.63
CA ALA A 88 8.84 -2.57 -4.91
C ALA A 88 7.78 -3.17 -3.97
N ALA A 89 7.75 -2.73 -2.71
CA ALA A 89 6.77 -3.16 -1.72
C ALA A 89 6.54 -2.11 -0.66
N ALA A 90 5.38 -2.18 0.01
CA ALA A 90 5.08 -1.37 1.16
C ALA A 90 4.44 -2.24 2.25
N ARG A 91 4.88 -2.06 3.50
CA ARG A 91 4.49 -2.88 4.65
C ARG A 91 4.06 -2.03 5.82
N VAL A 92 3.06 -2.51 6.57
CA VAL A 92 2.54 -1.86 7.77
C VAL A 92 3.11 -2.56 9.00
N GLU A 93 3.85 -1.83 9.82
CA GLU A 93 4.51 -2.36 11.01
C GLU A 93 3.63 -2.21 12.26
N ALA A 94 2.88 -1.10 12.36
CA ALA A 94 1.93 -0.86 13.43
C ALA A 94 0.83 0.13 13.02
N MET A 95 -0.37 -0.05 13.58
CA MET A 95 -1.47 0.92 13.47
C MET A 95 -2.18 1.06 14.82
N GLU A 96 -2.10 2.24 15.42
CA GLU A 96 -2.68 2.56 16.73
C GLU A 96 -3.08 4.03 16.78
N ASP A 97 -4.22 4.36 17.43
CA ASP A 97 -4.66 5.73 17.71
C ASP A 97 -4.65 6.70 16.49
N GLY A 98 -5.10 6.22 15.33
CA GLY A 98 -5.14 7.04 14.10
C GLY A 98 -3.76 7.26 13.48
N ARG A 99 -2.73 6.51 13.90
CA ARG A 99 -1.38 6.56 13.34
C ARG A 99 -1.03 5.23 12.69
N LEU A 100 -0.31 5.31 11.58
CA LEU A 100 0.32 4.18 10.90
C LEU A 100 1.83 4.36 10.92
N ARG A 101 2.54 3.29 11.25
CA ARG A 101 3.98 3.15 11.02
C ARG A 101 4.21 2.03 10.04
N GLY A 102 5.01 2.29 9.02
CA GLY A 102 5.27 1.35 7.95
C GLY A 102 6.62 1.62 7.30
N ALA A 103 6.88 0.88 6.24
CA ALA A 103 8.06 1.07 5.41
C ALA A 103 7.75 0.82 3.95
N ILE A 104 8.44 1.55 3.08
CA ILE A 104 8.46 1.34 1.63
C ILE A 104 9.85 0.77 1.28
N GLU A 105 9.87 -0.36 0.60
CA GLU A 105 11.08 -1.03 0.12
C GLU A 105 11.21 -0.87 -1.39
N GLY A 106 12.43 -0.72 -1.89
CA GLY A 106 12.69 -0.38 -3.29
C GLY A 106 14.15 -0.01 -3.54
N GLU A 107 14.41 0.69 -4.65
CA GLU A 107 15.75 1.16 -5.04
C GLU A 107 15.77 2.59 -5.62
#